data_AF-A0A915KJG7-F1
#
_entry.id   AF-A0A915KJG7-F1
#
_cell.length_a   1.000
_cell.length_b   1.000
_cell.length_c   1.000
_cell.angle_alpha   90.00
_cell.angle_beta   90.00
_cell.angle_gamma   90.00
#
_symmetry.space_group_name_H-M   'P 1'
#
loop_
_entity.id
_entity.type
_entity.pdbx_description
1 polymer ?
#
loop_
_entity_poly.entity_id
_entity_poly.type
_entity_poly.pdbx_seq_one_letter_code
_entity_poly.pdbx_strand_id
1 'polypeptide(L)'
;ELEDREDRKRREAERQEQAKLREEQEKREESAREEAEKRAKEEKERRELEEYKLLKQSFAVEDEGFDVDESQNSENMLQEFLAFVKKSKVVNIDELAGHFKIRPQDAVDRLKTFVAENLLTGVMDDRGKFIYITEDELSAVAKFINQRGRVSVAELVEYSNKLINLEPEMISG
;
A
#
# COMPACT_ATOMS: atom_id res chain seq x y z
N GLU A 1 -16.22 -55.42 -74.61
CA GLU A 1 -16.31 -56.06 -73.27
C GLU A 1 -15.04 -55.92 -72.41
N LEU A 2 -13.82 -56.22 -72.91
CA LEU A 2 -12.59 -56.01 -72.12
C LEU A 2 -12.18 -54.53 -72.04
N GLU A 3 -12.21 -53.79 -73.15
CA GLU A 3 -11.85 -52.36 -73.20
C GLU A 3 -12.79 -51.48 -72.36
N ASP A 4 -14.10 -51.75 -72.36
CA ASP A 4 -15.08 -51.04 -71.51
C ASP A 4 -14.81 -51.21 -70.01
N ARG A 5 -14.27 -52.37 -69.62
CA ARG A 5 -13.93 -52.68 -68.23
C ARG A 5 -12.67 -51.95 -67.77
N GLU A 6 -11.69 -51.80 -68.66
CA GLU A 6 -10.46 -51.06 -68.39
C GLU A 6 -10.70 -49.55 -68.31
N ASP A 7 -11.50 -48.99 -69.23
CA ASP A 7 -11.85 -47.57 -69.23
C ASP A 7 -12.67 -47.19 -67.97
N ARG A 8 -13.64 -48.03 -67.58
CA ARG A 8 -14.39 -47.83 -66.33
C ARG A 8 -13.50 -47.85 -65.10
N LYS A 9 -12.52 -48.76 -65.05
CA LYS A 9 -11.55 -48.87 -63.93
C LYS A 9 -10.63 -47.65 -63.88
N ARG A 10 -10.20 -47.13 -65.03
CA ARG A 10 -9.38 -45.92 -65.13
C ARG A 10 -10.12 -44.67 -64.64
N ARG A 11 -11.35 -44.45 -65.11
CA ARG A 11 -12.21 -43.33 -64.66
C ARG A 11 -12.59 -43.39 -63.19
N GLU A 12 -12.65 -44.60 -62.60
CA GLU A 12 -12.89 -44.78 -61.18
C GLU A 12 -11.63 -44.49 -60.35
N ALA A 13 -10.46 -44.95 -60.81
CA ALA A 13 -9.17 -44.64 -60.19
C ALA A 13 -8.88 -43.13 -60.20
N GLU A 14 -9.12 -42.43 -61.32
CA GLU A 14 -8.93 -40.97 -61.42
C GLU A 14 -9.87 -40.20 -60.48
N ARG A 15 -11.12 -40.64 -60.33
CA ARG A 15 -12.06 -40.04 -59.37
C ARG A 15 -11.65 -40.28 -57.92
N GLN A 16 -11.16 -41.48 -57.59
CA GLN A 16 -10.66 -41.79 -56.26
C GLN A 16 -9.39 -41.01 -55.92
N GLU A 17 -8.49 -40.82 -56.89
CA GLU A 17 -7.27 -40.02 -56.72
C GLU A 17 -7.59 -38.54 -56.53
N GLN A 18 -8.49 -37.98 -57.36
CA GLN A 18 -8.95 -36.59 -57.18
C GLN A 18 -9.69 -36.39 -55.85
N ALA A 19 -10.50 -37.36 -55.41
CA ALA A 19 -11.17 -37.29 -54.11
C ALA A 19 -10.17 -37.28 -52.94
N LYS A 20 -9.15 -38.14 -52.98
CA LYS A 20 -8.08 -38.17 -51.97
C LYS A 20 -7.26 -36.89 -51.95
N LEU A 21 -6.94 -36.32 -53.11
CA LEU A 21 -6.18 -35.08 -53.20
C LEU A 21 -6.97 -33.89 -52.62
N ARG A 22 -8.28 -33.83 -52.86
CA ARG A 22 -9.17 -32.81 -52.27
C ARG A 22 -9.27 -32.96 -50.76
N GLU A 23 -9.50 -34.18 -50.27
CA GLU A 23 -9.58 -34.46 -48.83
C GLU A 23 -8.27 -34.08 -48.11
N GLU A 24 -7.11 -34.36 -48.71
CA GLU A 24 -5.81 -33.97 -48.15
C GLU A 24 -5.60 -32.45 -48.15
N GLN A 25 -6.06 -31.75 -49.19
CA GLN A 25 -6.01 -30.28 -49.25
C GLN A 25 -6.93 -29.64 -48.20
N GLU A 26 -8.17 -30.12 -48.09
CA GLU A 26 -9.15 -29.63 -47.10
C GLU A 26 -8.64 -29.84 -45.68
N LYS A 27 -8.07 -31.02 -45.37
CA LYS A 27 -7.49 -31.30 -44.05
C LYS A 27 -6.28 -30.42 -43.72
N ARG A 28 -5.43 -30.12 -44.70
CA ARG A 28 -4.28 -29.20 -44.51
C ARG A 28 -4.75 -27.77 -44.29
N GLU A 29 -5.77 -27.33 -45.03
CA GLU A 29 -6.31 -25.98 -44.88
C GLU A 29 -7.05 -25.80 -43.55
N GLU A 30 -7.82 -26.80 -43.11
CA GLU A 30 -8.48 -26.81 -41.81
C GLU A 30 -7.45 -26.75 -40.67
N SER A 31 -6.45 -27.63 -40.68
CA SER A 31 -5.37 -27.61 -39.68
C SER A 31 -4.60 -26.30 -39.65
N ALA A 32 -4.35 -25.67 -40.80
CA ALA A 32 -3.68 -24.38 -40.88
C ALA A 32 -4.55 -23.23 -40.31
N ARG A 33 -5.87 -23.27 -40.54
CA ARG A 33 -6.81 -22.29 -39.98
C ARG A 33 -6.94 -22.43 -38.47
N GLU A 34 -7.07 -23.65 -37.95
CA GLU A 34 -7.13 -23.92 -36.51
C GLU A 34 -5.85 -23.47 -35.79
N GLU A 35 -4.67 -23.73 -36.37
CA GLU A 35 -3.40 -23.31 -35.79
C GLU A 35 -3.23 -21.78 -35.80
N ALA A 36 -3.67 -21.11 -36.87
CA ALA A 36 -3.66 -19.66 -36.97
C ALA A 36 -4.62 -19.00 -35.96
N GLU A 37 -5.83 -19.54 -35.79
CA GLU A 37 -6.80 -19.04 -34.82
C GLU A 37 -6.30 -19.22 -33.38
N LYS A 38 -5.73 -20.39 -33.06
CA LYS A 38 -5.15 -20.64 -31.74
C LYS A 38 -4.00 -19.67 -31.43
N ARG A 39 -3.07 -19.46 -32.37
CA ARG A 39 -1.97 -18.50 -32.20
C ARG A 39 -2.47 -17.07 -32.02
N ALA A 40 -3.47 -16.65 -32.79
CA ALA A 40 -4.04 -15.31 -32.68
C ALA A 40 -4.70 -15.09 -31.31
N LYS A 41 -5.38 -16.11 -30.78
CA LYS A 41 -6.00 -16.07 -29.45
C LYS A 41 -4.95 -16.02 -28.35
N GLU A 42 -3.93 -16.88 -28.41
CA GLU A 42 -2.82 -16.90 -27.44
C GLU A 42 -2.04 -15.58 -27.43
N GLU A 43 -1.81 -14.96 -28.60
CA GLU A 43 -1.15 -13.66 -28.68
C GLU A 43 -2.01 -12.54 -28.11
N LYS A 44 -3.33 -12.57 -28.35
CA LYS A 44 -4.26 -11.58 -27.80
C LYS A 44 -4.34 -11.68 -26.28
N GLU A 45 -4.50 -12.90 -25.74
CA GLU A 45 -4.54 -13.14 -24.29
C GLU A 45 -3.22 -12.72 -23.61
N ARG A 46 -2.07 -12.94 -24.28
CA ARG A 46 -0.77 -12.50 -23.75
C ARG A 46 -0.67 -10.98 -23.68
N ARG A 47 -1.10 -10.27 -24.74
CA ARG A 47 -1.11 -8.80 -24.77
C ARG A 47 -2.06 -8.23 -23.72
N GLU A 48 -3.28 -8.77 -23.62
CA GLU A 48 -4.25 -8.35 -22.61
C GLU A 48 -3.74 -8.58 -21.18
N LEU A 49 -3.02 -9.68 -20.93
CA LEU A 49 -2.39 -9.95 -19.62
C LEU A 49 -1.23 -8.98 -19.33
N GLU A 50 -0.41 -8.66 -20.33
CA GLU A 50 0.68 -7.69 -20.21
C GLU A 50 0.12 -6.28 -19.94
N GLU A 51 -0.91 -5.85 -20.67
CA GLU A 51 -1.61 -4.58 -20.45
C GLU A 51 -2.27 -4.55 -19.08
N TYR A 52 -2.94 -5.63 -18.65
CA TYR A 52 -3.53 -5.73 -17.32
C TYR A 52 -2.46 -5.65 -16.22
N LYS A 53 -1.31 -6.31 -16.39
CA LYS A 53 -0.19 -6.24 -15.44
C LYS A 53 0.41 -4.83 -15.38
N LEU A 54 0.63 -4.20 -16.53
CA LEU A 54 1.17 -2.84 -16.59
C LEU A 54 0.19 -1.85 -15.96
N LEU A 55 -1.10 -1.97 -16.26
CA LEU A 55 -2.16 -1.16 -15.68
C LEU A 55 -2.23 -1.38 -14.16
N LYS A 56 -2.23 -2.63 -13.70
CA LYS A 56 -2.20 -2.99 -12.27
C LYS A 56 -0.94 -2.43 -11.59
N GLN A 57 0.22 -2.51 -12.21
CA GLN A 57 1.47 -1.97 -11.67
C GLN A 57 1.43 -0.44 -11.63
N SER A 58 0.86 0.22 -12.64
CA SER A 58 0.71 1.69 -12.64
C SER A 58 -0.26 2.17 -11.56
N PHE A 59 -1.35 1.45 -11.32
CA PHE A 59 -2.28 1.73 -10.23
C PHE A 59 -1.68 1.42 -8.85
N ALA A 60 -0.84 0.38 -8.73
CA ALA A 60 -0.14 0.07 -7.48
C ALA A 60 0.96 1.10 -7.15
N VAL A 61 1.59 1.73 -8.13
CA VAL A 61 2.66 2.73 -7.90
C VAL A 61 2.13 4.06 -7.32
N GLU A 62 0.83 4.35 -7.45
CA GLU A 62 0.21 5.50 -6.75
C GLU A 62 -0.20 5.20 -5.30
N ASP A 63 -0.18 3.93 -4.85
CA ASP A 63 -0.60 3.51 -3.49
C ASP A 63 0.48 2.72 -2.71
N GLU A 64 1.50 2.16 -3.36
CA GLU A 64 2.57 1.36 -2.76
C GLU A 64 3.96 1.89 -3.13
N GLY A 65 4.43 2.86 -2.35
CA GLY A 65 5.85 3.09 -2.17
C GLY A 65 6.38 2.32 -0.97
N PHE A 66 6.19 0.99 -0.87
CA PHE A 66 6.61 0.25 0.32
C PHE A 66 6.74 -1.27 0.06
N ASP A 67 7.79 -1.69 -0.64
CA ASP A 67 8.10 -3.13 -0.68
C ASP A 67 9.60 -3.36 -0.89
N VAL A 68 10.36 -3.24 0.20
CA VAL A 68 11.53 -4.07 0.60
C VAL A 68 11.90 -3.53 2.00
N ASP A 69 11.72 -4.35 3.05
CA ASP A 69 12.03 -4.07 4.48
C ASP A 69 10.87 -3.56 5.37
N GLU A 70 9.69 -4.20 5.35
CA GLU A 70 8.54 -3.76 6.18
C GLU A 70 8.81 -3.76 7.70
N SER A 71 9.65 -4.65 8.24
CA SER A 71 9.84 -4.75 9.70
C SER A 71 10.84 -3.73 10.26
N GLN A 72 12.00 -3.49 9.64
CA GLN A 72 12.90 -2.45 10.16
C GLN A 72 12.45 -1.05 9.74
N ASN A 73 11.83 -0.91 8.55
CA ASN A 73 11.29 0.37 8.14
C ASN A 73 10.09 0.81 9.00
N SER A 74 9.23 -0.12 9.43
CA SER A 74 8.14 0.21 10.37
C SER A 74 8.65 0.57 11.76
N GLU A 75 9.63 -0.16 12.31
CA GLU A 75 10.27 0.21 13.58
C GLU A 75 10.96 1.58 13.49
N ASN A 76 11.67 1.84 12.39
CA ASN A 76 12.33 3.13 12.17
C ASN A 76 11.31 4.27 12.07
N MET A 77 10.21 4.06 11.35
CA MET A 77 9.13 5.04 11.23
C MET A 77 8.46 5.36 12.59
N LEU A 78 8.30 4.36 13.46
CA LEU A 78 7.78 4.55 14.82
C LEU A 78 8.75 5.38 15.68
N GLN A 79 10.04 5.08 15.61
CA GLN A 79 11.06 5.84 16.33
C GLN A 79 11.14 7.29 15.85
N GLU A 80 11.09 7.53 14.54
CA GLU A 80 11.04 8.87 13.96
C GLU A 80 9.79 9.63 14.38
N PHE A 81 8.63 8.95 14.47
CA PHE A 81 7.39 9.55 14.96
C PHE A 81 7.52 10.02 16.41
N LEU A 82 8.03 9.16 17.29
CA LEU A 82 8.27 9.50 18.69
C LEU A 82 9.28 10.65 18.81
N ALA A 83 10.37 10.60 18.06
CA ALA A 83 11.40 11.64 18.07
C ALA A 83 10.84 12.99 17.60
N PHE A 84 10.04 13.01 16.54
CA PHE A 84 9.41 14.22 16.01
C PHE A 84 8.49 14.87 17.05
N VAL A 85 7.66 14.07 17.73
CA VAL A 85 6.74 14.57 18.76
C VAL A 85 7.50 15.11 19.97
N LYS A 86 8.52 14.37 20.43
CA LYS A 86 9.37 14.79 21.56
C LYS A 86 10.13 16.08 21.26
N LYS A 87 10.66 16.23 20.04
CA LYS A 87 11.40 17.42 19.60
C LYS A 87 10.51 18.65 19.45
N SER A 88 9.35 18.50 18.82
CA SER A 88 8.48 19.64 18.48
C SER A 88 7.71 20.16 19.68
N LYS A 89 7.53 19.33 20.73
CA LYS A 89 6.79 19.62 21.97
C LYS A 89 5.29 19.85 21.76
N VAL A 90 4.92 20.74 20.87
CA VAL A 90 3.54 21.01 20.43
C VAL A 90 3.41 20.60 18.97
N VAL A 91 2.49 19.68 18.69
CA VAL A 91 2.32 19.10 17.35
C VAL A 91 0.86 19.25 16.91
N ASN A 92 0.66 19.73 15.68
CA ASN A 92 -0.65 19.67 15.02
C ASN A 92 -0.84 18.26 14.43
N ILE A 93 -1.97 17.62 14.71
CA ILE A 93 -2.29 16.28 14.22
C ILE A 93 -2.34 16.23 12.69
N ASP A 94 -2.87 17.26 12.02
CA ASP A 94 -2.94 17.30 10.55
C ASP A 94 -1.54 17.41 9.93
N GLU A 95 -0.65 18.19 10.56
CA GLU A 95 0.74 18.33 10.13
C GLU A 95 1.52 17.03 10.36
N LEU A 96 1.31 16.39 11.51
CA LEU A 96 1.88 15.09 11.84
C LEU A 96 1.42 14.02 10.84
N ALA A 97 0.12 14.00 10.53
CA ALA A 97 -0.45 13.10 9.54
C ALA A 97 0.14 13.33 8.15
N GLY A 98 0.29 14.59 7.73
CA GLY A 98 0.93 14.97 6.48
C GLY A 98 2.40 14.59 6.40
N HIS A 99 3.16 14.78 7.49
CA HIS A 99 4.58 14.45 7.56
C HIS A 99 4.83 12.94 7.42
N PHE A 100 3.99 12.12 8.06
CA PHE A 100 4.09 10.66 8.03
C PHE A 100 3.23 9.99 6.96
N LYS A 101 2.53 10.77 6.12
CA LYS A 101 1.62 10.30 5.07
C LYS A 101 0.58 9.29 5.56
N ILE A 102 0.04 9.52 6.76
CA ILE A 102 -1.04 8.71 7.34
C ILE A 102 -2.31 9.54 7.46
N ARG A 103 -3.47 8.91 7.70
CA ARG A 103 -4.70 9.68 7.93
C ARG A 103 -4.63 10.34 9.31
N PRO A 104 -5.26 11.53 9.51
CA PRO A 104 -5.29 12.20 10.81
C PRO A 104 -5.82 11.33 11.96
N GLN A 105 -6.84 10.51 11.69
CA GLN A 105 -7.36 9.57 12.69
C GLN A 105 -6.34 8.48 13.06
N ASP A 106 -5.59 7.96 12.08
CA ASP A 106 -4.54 6.97 12.35
C ASP A 106 -3.41 7.58 13.19
N ALA A 107 -3.08 8.87 12.99
CA ALA A 107 -2.12 9.60 13.81
C ALA A 107 -2.60 9.76 15.26
N VAL A 108 -3.89 10.07 15.46
CA VAL A 108 -4.52 10.14 16.78
C VAL A 108 -4.46 8.79 17.50
N ASP A 109 -4.80 7.71 16.80
CA ASP A 109 -4.81 6.38 17.39
C ASP A 109 -3.39 5.93 17.76
N ARG A 110 -2.38 6.20 16.92
CA ARG A 110 -0.97 5.97 17.28
C ARG A 110 -0.54 6.76 18.52
N LEU A 111 -0.87 8.05 18.59
CA LEU A 111 -0.57 8.86 19.78
C LEU A 111 -1.22 8.29 21.04
N LYS A 112 -2.49 7.87 20.98
CA LYS A 112 -3.18 7.23 22.10
C LYS A 112 -2.51 5.93 22.52
N THR A 113 -2.10 5.09 21.58
CA THR A 113 -1.36 3.85 21.85
C THR A 113 -0.04 4.16 22.56
N PHE A 114 0.74 5.13 22.07
CA PHE A 114 2.00 5.52 22.72
C PHE A 114 1.81 6.05 24.14
N VAL A 115 0.71 6.76 24.40
CA VAL A 115 0.35 7.21 25.76
C VAL A 115 -0.06 6.02 26.63
N ALA A 116 -0.84 5.07 26.10
CA ALA A 116 -1.26 3.88 26.83
C ALA A 116 -0.08 2.95 27.17
N GLU A 117 0.93 2.88 26.30
CA GLU A 117 2.16 2.09 26.50
C GLU A 117 3.24 2.83 27.30
N ASN A 118 2.97 4.06 27.79
CA ASN A 118 3.92 4.94 28.46
C ASN A 118 5.18 5.26 27.63
N LEU A 119 5.10 5.21 26.30
CA LEU A 119 6.17 5.64 25.39
C LEU A 119 6.18 7.17 25.19
N LEU A 120 5.01 7.79 25.38
CA LEU A 120 4.80 9.23 25.40
C LEU A 120 3.93 9.62 26.59
N THR A 121 4.18 10.82 27.11
CA THR A 121 3.34 11.48 28.09
C THR A 121 2.90 12.81 27.50
N GLY A 122 1.60 13.10 27.52
CA GLY A 122 1.09 14.29 26.87
C GLY A 122 -0.42 14.41 26.90
N VAL A 123 -0.91 15.55 26.44
CA VAL A 123 -2.33 15.87 26.38
C VAL A 123 -2.75 16.21 24.96
N MET A 124 -3.94 15.78 24.58
CA MET A 124 -4.56 16.10 23.30
C MET A 124 -5.67 17.14 23.52
N ASP A 125 -5.62 18.20 22.75
CA ASP A 125 -6.61 19.27 22.71
C ASP A 125 -7.73 18.90 21.71
N ASP A 126 -8.98 19.28 21.98
CA ASP A 126 -10.14 19.01 21.12
C ASP A 126 -10.04 19.68 19.75
N ARG A 127 -9.12 20.63 19.59
CA ARG A 127 -8.81 21.33 18.34
C ARG A 127 -7.74 20.62 17.51
N GLY A 128 -7.34 19.40 17.85
CA GLY A 128 -6.41 18.60 17.05
C GLY A 128 -4.93 18.89 17.30
N LYS A 129 -4.57 19.36 18.50
CA LYS A 129 -3.16 19.52 18.91
C LYS A 129 -2.78 18.47 19.94
N PHE A 130 -1.55 17.99 19.86
CA PHE A 130 -0.93 17.16 20.88
C PHE A 130 0.22 17.93 21.54
N ILE A 131 0.25 17.97 22.87
CA ILE A 131 1.31 18.59 23.65
C ILE A 131 2.02 17.48 24.41
N TYR A 132 3.29 17.27 24.08
CA TYR A 132 4.18 16.37 24.79
C TYR A 132 4.62 17.00 26.10
N ILE A 133 4.45 16.28 27.20
CA ILE A 133 4.86 16.68 28.56
C ILE A 133 5.91 15.67 28.99
N THR A 134 7.08 16.11 29.41
CA THR A 134 8.11 15.17 29.87
C THR A 134 7.72 14.55 31.23
N GLU A 135 8.30 13.39 31.55
CA GLU A 135 8.06 12.77 32.87
C GLU A 135 8.46 13.69 34.03
N ASP A 136 9.54 14.47 33.86
CA ASP A 136 10.00 15.42 34.87
C ASP A 136 9.00 16.55 35.09
N GLU A 137 8.43 17.12 34.01
CA GLU A 137 7.40 18.14 34.08
C GLU A 137 6.13 17.61 34.76
N LEU A 138 5.69 16.41 34.36
CA LEU A 138 4.52 15.76 34.95
C LEU A 138 4.75 15.45 36.45
N SER A 139 5.95 14.98 36.80
CA SER A 139 6.37 14.72 38.18
C SER A 139 6.42 16.00 39.02
N ALA A 140 6.90 17.11 38.44
CA ALA A 140 6.92 18.41 39.12
C ALA A 140 5.50 18.92 39.42
N VAL A 141 4.56 18.75 38.48
CA VAL A 141 3.14 19.07 38.69
C VAL A 141 2.53 18.18 39.76
N ALA A 142 2.80 16.86 39.73
CA ALA A 142 2.30 15.92 40.73
C ALA A 142 2.83 16.24 42.15
N LYS A 143 4.11 16.58 42.28
CA LYS A 143 4.71 17.02 43.56
C LYS A 143 4.03 18.26 44.11
N PHE A 144 3.75 19.24 43.25
CA PHE A 144 3.04 20.46 43.66
C PHE A 144 1.65 20.17 44.20
N ILE A 145 0.87 19.32 43.52
CA ILE A 145 -0.47 18.91 43.97
C ILE A 145 -0.39 18.19 45.32
N ASN A 146 0.53 17.23 45.46
CA ASN A 146 0.67 16.44 46.68
C ASN A 146 1.14 17.28 47.88
N GLN A 147 2.02 18.27 47.68
CA GLN A 147 2.52 19.13 48.76
C GLN A 147 1.48 20.14 49.25
N ARG A 148 0.67 20.70 48.34
CA ARG A 148 -0.38 21.67 48.70
C ARG A 148 -1.69 21.01 49.16
N GLY A 149 -1.93 19.77 48.74
CA GLY A 149 -3.17 19.05 49.02
C GLY A 149 -4.35 19.61 48.22
N ARG A 150 -4.98 20.69 48.71
CA ARG A 150 -6.07 21.37 48.00
C ARG A 150 -5.50 22.47 47.12
N VAL A 151 -5.67 22.33 45.81
CA VAL A 151 -5.19 23.29 44.83
C VAL A 151 -6.36 23.80 44.00
N SER A 152 -6.47 25.10 43.82
CA SER A 152 -7.44 25.68 42.89
C SER A 152 -6.97 25.51 41.44
N VAL A 153 -7.92 25.52 40.48
CA VAL A 153 -7.59 25.49 39.05
C VAL A 153 -6.70 26.67 38.65
N ALA A 154 -6.94 27.85 39.23
CA ALA A 154 -6.12 29.04 38.95
C ALA A 154 -4.66 28.85 39.37
N GLU A 155 -4.42 28.32 40.57
CA GLU A 155 -3.07 28.00 41.04
C GLU A 155 -2.40 26.91 40.20
N LEU A 156 -3.17 25.88 39.81
CA LEU A 156 -2.65 24.81 38.97
C LEU A 156 -2.23 25.34 37.59
N VAL A 157 -3.02 26.23 36.98
CA VAL A 157 -2.68 26.87 35.70
C VAL A 157 -1.43 27.73 35.83
N GLU A 158 -1.35 28.59 36.85
CA GLU A 158 -0.19 29.46 37.05
C GLU A 158 1.09 28.64 37.25
N TYR A 159 1.01 27.56 38.03
CA TYR A 159 2.16 26.71 38.30
C TYR A 159 2.52 25.82 37.11
N SER A 160 1.53 25.29 36.39
CA SER A 160 1.76 24.48 35.18
C SER A 160 2.45 25.28 34.09
N ASN A 161 2.09 26.56 33.91
CA ASN A 161 2.76 27.46 32.95
C ASN A 161 4.23 27.73 33.29
N LYS A 162 4.65 27.55 34.56
CA LYS A 162 6.06 27.68 34.98
C LYS A 162 6.83 26.38 34.83
N LEU A 163 6.15 25.25 34.92
CA LEU A 163 6.76 23.93 34.89
C LEU A 163 6.83 23.35 33.48
N ILE A 164 5.81 23.57 32.65
CA ILE A 164 5.72 23.03 31.31
C ILE A 164 6.25 24.09 30.33
N ASN A 165 7.41 23.83 29.72
CA ASN A 165 7.92 24.69 28.67
C ASN A 165 7.35 24.23 27.33
N LEU A 166 6.68 25.13 26.61
CA LEU A 166 6.10 24.83 25.30
C LEU A 166 7.07 25.07 24.15
N GLU A 167 8.23 25.69 24.42
CA GLU A 167 9.26 25.87 23.41
C GLU A 167 10.01 24.56 23.15
N PRO A 168 10.25 24.20 21.87
CA PRO A 168 11.05 23.03 21.54
C PRO A 168 12.50 23.25 22.01
N GLU A 169 13.11 22.23 22.62
CA GLU A 169 14.53 22.29 22.97
C GLU A 169 15.35 22.37 21.68
N MET A 170 15.84 23.56 21.37
CA MET A 170 16.86 23.77 20.34
C MET A 170 18.13 23.11 20.86
N ILE A 171 18.41 21.88 20.40
CA ILE A 171 19.69 21.22 20.64
C ILE A 171 20.74 22.07 19.92
N SER A 172 21.33 23.03 20.63
CA SER A 172 22.55 23.72 20.22
C SER A 172 23.68 22.69 20.22
N GLY A 173 24.11 22.33 19.01
CA GLY A 173 25.32 21.53 18.78
C GLY A 173 26.59 22.32 19.07
#